data_AF-A0A6J1LIK5-F1
#
_entry.id   AF-A0A6J1LIK5-F1
#
_cell.length_a   1.000
_cell.length_b   1.000
_cell.length_c   1.000
_cell.angle_alpha   90.00
_cell.angle_beta   90.00
_cell.angle_gamma   90.00
#
_symmetry.space_group_name_H-M   'P 1'
#
loop_
_entity.id
_entity.type
_entity.pdbx_description
1 polymer ?
#
loop_
_entity_poly.entity_id
_entity_poly.type
_entity_poly.pdbx_seq_one_letter_code
_entity_poly.pdbx_strand_id
1 'polypeptide(L)'
;MSRKMLQVPAATFLLLLQLTAAATATATATATAGSDTTASSIAERQIDGSLKNAKLIESKVLPDLAGLQSNQEDDKWQHIYRFINDGFPVLELYGYKTKTDTPFTLIIPKIDVRSIEKPRLKEFMLEHLVPGKIFDSYNTLANGREEEESYGNGNGHKIVFRKLEKSHNNVWLLNGQQILYKLRINEQLMAIGIDGYLGDRKSPYSKRNIQETNNRYNDPQPLEQPNITNAHAKVEPIIKESKASPLMSFLANMKTGTKVFQHFLSKSNLTRIMDDNAYTVLIPSDNAFQRWHPIDWGFYPFSVPEFTESVLRNHFLPMQRPLRLSDVKNMDQMVVHTMGGENVIFHGQPTPTVNNVSIMSDYTLSNGNQVFIISEVLFVSEAVVSKLHQMHKDKETPPLLAFPWFGAQFLSHSFLALERDSRFTQITRYLNNAEIAPHISGANYTFFVPEDKAFEKIGFDRLSDDVMASQRGIKMLLNHFVRGRLYNRDLRDNEVFETIGGGHVKITRNPGSNYTSVNNAQITESEVFVYNLGTMYYIDDILYSHMLRDHITKSTKTRSDRNGGEAGGGGSRSTIRPSDVEIVPNEFESEHNGGDYAIHGDDEDFEDEIITPKALPVQIYELPK
;
A
#
# COMPACT_ATOMS: atom_id res chain seq x y z
N MET A 1 3.44 36.55 -62.07
CA MET A 1 2.74 35.26 -61.96
C MET A 1 1.96 35.28 -60.64
N SER A 2 0.81 35.96 -60.64
CA SER A 2 -0.56 35.41 -60.72
C SER A 2 -1.00 34.70 -59.43
N ARG A 3 -1.77 35.38 -58.55
CA ARG A 3 -3.26 35.54 -58.56
C ARG A 3 -3.86 34.49 -57.59
N LYS A 4 -4.67 34.79 -56.58
CA LYS A 4 -5.79 35.74 -56.48
C LYS A 4 -5.98 36.25 -55.04
N MET A 5 -6.08 37.57 -54.90
CA MET A 5 -6.85 38.24 -53.85
C MET A 5 -8.34 38.23 -54.23
N LEU A 6 -9.22 38.18 -53.23
CA LEU A 6 -10.58 38.72 -53.34
C LEU A 6 -10.71 39.92 -52.39
N GLN A 7 -11.28 40.98 -52.95
CA GLN A 7 -11.52 42.33 -52.40
C GLN A 7 -12.94 42.43 -51.80
N VAL A 8 -13.14 43.04 -50.61
CA VAL A 8 -13.75 44.40 -50.35
C VAL A 8 -15.29 44.34 -50.12
N PRO A 9 -16.03 45.32 -49.51
CA PRO A 9 -15.78 46.49 -48.62
C PRO A 9 -16.53 46.39 -47.25
N ALA A 10 -16.17 47.07 -46.14
CA ALA A 10 -16.27 48.50 -45.76
C ALA A 10 -17.70 49.10 -45.70
N ALA A 11 -18.21 49.36 -44.48
CA ALA A 11 -19.10 50.49 -44.16
C ALA A 11 -18.95 50.87 -42.67
N THR A 12 -18.98 52.17 -42.43
CA THR A 12 -18.39 52.90 -41.30
C THR A 12 -19.47 53.77 -40.64
N PHE A 13 -19.15 54.37 -39.48
CA PHE A 13 -19.78 55.55 -38.82
C PHE A 13 -20.98 55.29 -37.87
N LEU A 14 -20.79 55.48 -36.54
CA LEU A 14 -21.01 56.71 -35.71
C LEU A 14 -22.48 56.75 -35.19
N LEU A 15 -22.89 57.26 -34.03
CA LEU A 15 -22.32 57.83 -32.80
C LEU A 15 -23.53 58.03 -31.84
N LEU A 16 -23.31 58.02 -30.52
CA LEU A 16 -24.00 58.81 -29.46
C LEU A 16 -25.55 58.78 -29.34
N LEU A 17 -26.09 58.49 -28.15
CA LEU A 17 -26.37 59.51 -27.10
C LEU A 17 -27.11 58.93 -25.87
N GLN A 18 -26.47 59.09 -24.70
CA GLN A 18 -26.96 59.45 -23.33
C GLN A 18 -28.33 58.98 -22.79
N LEU A 19 -28.31 58.54 -21.51
CA LEU A 19 -28.88 59.24 -20.32
C LEU A 19 -28.48 58.42 -19.06
N THR A 20 -27.51 58.82 -18.22
CA THR A 20 -27.54 59.73 -17.03
C THR A 20 -28.53 59.40 -15.91
N ALA A 21 -28.01 59.01 -14.74
CA ALA A 21 -28.19 59.60 -13.39
C ALA A 21 -27.76 58.55 -12.33
N ALA A 22 -26.60 58.69 -11.66
CA ALA A 22 -26.32 59.52 -10.46
C ALA A 22 -27.07 59.02 -9.21
N ALA A 23 -26.53 58.88 -8.00
CA ALA A 23 -25.22 59.03 -7.35
C ALA A 23 -25.41 58.31 -5.96
N THR A 24 -24.42 57.91 -5.16
CA THR A 24 -23.40 58.71 -4.46
C THR A 24 -22.40 57.81 -3.72
N ALA A 25 -21.11 58.18 -3.80
CA ALA A 25 -20.05 58.27 -2.77
C ALA A 25 -20.01 57.23 -1.61
N THR A 26 -18.86 56.66 -1.22
CA THR A 26 -17.57 57.32 -0.95
C THR A 26 -16.40 56.35 -1.10
N ALA A 27 -15.27 56.89 -1.57
CA ALA A 27 -13.97 56.24 -1.61
C ALA A 27 -13.13 56.63 -0.39
N THR A 28 -12.32 55.69 0.11
CA THR A 28 -11.03 55.97 0.74
C THR A 28 -9.99 55.01 0.20
N ALA A 29 -8.99 55.57 -0.49
CA ALA A 29 -7.74 54.97 -0.93
C ALA A 29 -6.93 54.48 0.31
N THR A 30 -6.01 53.51 0.23
CA THR A 30 -4.72 53.61 -0.49
C THR A 30 -3.95 52.28 -0.51
N ALA A 31 -3.18 52.12 -1.60
CA ALA A 31 -1.86 51.48 -1.73
C ALA A 31 -1.74 49.94 -1.80
N THR A 32 -1.61 49.53 -3.06
CA THR A 32 -1.06 48.29 -3.62
C THR A 32 0.41 48.04 -3.29
N ALA A 33 0.75 46.77 -3.01
CA ALA A 33 1.94 46.09 -3.50
C ALA A 33 1.55 44.64 -3.79
N GLY A 34 1.73 44.19 -5.05
CA GLY A 34 1.34 42.86 -5.50
C GLY A 34 2.45 41.83 -5.42
N SER A 35 2.06 40.55 -5.39
CA SER A 35 2.77 39.47 -6.08
C SER A 35 1.92 38.19 -6.10
N ASP A 36 1.50 37.84 -7.31
CA ASP A 36 1.34 36.50 -7.90
C ASP A 36 0.65 35.37 -7.13
N THR A 37 -0.52 35.05 -7.68
CA THR A 37 -1.28 33.80 -7.60
C THR A 37 -0.55 32.62 -8.22
N THR A 38 -0.34 31.56 -7.44
CA THR A 38 -0.35 30.17 -7.92
C THR A 38 -1.15 29.33 -6.93
N ALA A 39 -2.35 28.94 -7.35
CA ALA A 39 -3.28 28.13 -6.57
C ALA A 39 -2.72 26.70 -6.40
N SER A 40 -2.26 26.40 -5.19
CA SER A 40 -2.05 25.04 -4.70
C SER A 40 -3.37 24.53 -4.13
N SER A 41 -4.06 23.64 -4.85
CA SER A 41 -5.21 22.91 -4.29
C SER A 41 -4.70 21.70 -3.52
N ILE A 42 -4.18 21.95 -2.31
CA ILE A 42 -4.27 20.95 -1.23
C ILE A 42 -5.76 20.90 -0.88
N ALA A 43 -6.40 19.74 -1.04
CA ALA A 43 -7.75 19.57 -0.54
C ALA A 43 -7.72 19.65 1.00
N GLU A 44 -7.88 20.86 1.54
CA GLU A 44 -8.23 21.06 2.94
C GLU A 44 -9.54 20.28 3.17
N ARG A 45 -9.50 19.26 4.04
CA ARG A 45 -10.73 18.60 4.49
C ARG A 45 -11.61 19.67 5.11
N GLN A 46 -12.70 20.00 4.44
CA GLN A 46 -13.67 20.95 4.94
C GLN A 46 -14.34 20.35 6.18
N ILE A 47 -14.16 20.98 7.34
CA ILE A 47 -14.81 20.54 8.58
C ILE A 47 -16.32 20.71 8.39
N ASP A 48 -17.09 19.70 8.81
CA ASP A 48 -18.54 19.75 8.72
C ASP A 48 -19.07 20.91 9.58
N GLY A 49 -19.62 21.93 8.90
CA GLY A 49 -20.16 23.13 9.54
C GLY A 49 -21.38 22.87 10.44
N SER A 50 -21.96 21.66 10.39
CA SER A 50 -23.02 21.23 11.32
C SER A 50 -22.51 20.92 12.73
N LEU A 51 -21.19 20.79 12.93
CA LEU A 51 -20.60 20.53 14.23
C LEU A 51 -20.60 21.77 15.11
N LYS A 52 -21.13 21.66 16.35
CA LYS A 52 -21.18 22.78 17.30
C LYS A 52 -19.81 23.35 17.66
N ASN A 53 -18.76 22.53 17.56
CA ASN A 53 -17.38 22.89 17.84
C ASN A 53 -16.52 23.08 16.59
N ALA A 54 -17.09 23.18 15.37
CA ALA A 54 -16.33 23.38 14.13
C ALA A 54 -15.33 24.54 14.23
N LYS A 55 -15.78 25.71 14.71
CA LYS A 55 -14.91 26.89 14.93
C LYS A 55 -13.77 26.64 15.91
N LEU A 56 -14.00 25.82 16.94
CA LEU A 56 -12.96 25.48 17.91
C LEU A 56 -11.93 24.53 17.31
N ILE A 57 -12.36 23.57 16.49
CA ILE A 57 -11.47 22.66 15.76
C ILE A 57 -10.58 23.45 14.79
N GLU A 58 -11.17 24.37 14.01
CA GLU A 58 -10.45 25.26 13.09
C GLU A 58 -9.44 26.17 13.81
N SER A 59 -9.74 26.59 15.04
CA SER A 59 -8.88 27.47 15.82
C SER A 59 -7.63 26.81 16.41
N LYS A 60 -7.44 25.49 16.21
CA LYS A 60 -6.26 24.72 16.66
C LYS A 60 -5.94 24.92 18.14
N VAL A 61 -6.91 24.69 19.02
CA VAL A 61 -6.77 24.91 20.47
C VAL A 61 -6.43 23.62 21.23
N LEU A 62 -5.67 23.76 22.31
CA LEU A 62 -5.36 22.71 23.29
C LEU A 62 -5.92 23.06 24.66
N PRO A 63 -6.25 22.06 25.50
CA PRO A 63 -6.58 22.29 26.90
C PRO A 63 -5.42 22.89 27.66
N ASP A 64 -5.74 23.66 28.69
CA ASP A 64 -4.76 24.04 29.70
C ASP A 64 -4.42 22.83 30.58
N LEU A 65 -3.12 22.53 30.63
CA LEU A 65 -2.53 21.42 31.36
C LEU A 65 -1.68 21.91 32.54
N ALA A 66 -1.63 23.22 32.77
CA ALA A 66 -0.91 23.79 33.90
C ALA A 66 -1.51 23.32 35.23
N GLY A 67 -0.66 22.81 36.13
CA GLY A 67 -1.08 22.39 37.47
C GLY A 67 -1.68 20.99 37.55
N LEU A 68 -1.63 20.18 36.49
CA LEU A 68 -1.97 18.76 36.58
C LEU A 68 -1.00 18.07 37.57
N GLN A 69 -1.51 17.53 38.70
CA GLN A 69 -0.71 16.79 39.68
C GLN A 69 -0.62 15.29 39.35
N SER A 70 0.60 14.76 39.24
CA SER A 70 0.79 13.35 38.94
C SER A 70 0.47 12.50 40.16
N ASN A 71 -0.64 11.78 40.12
CA ASN A 71 -0.90 10.71 41.08
C ASN A 71 -0.14 9.45 40.63
N GLN A 72 0.93 9.10 41.36
CA GLN A 72 1.80 7.95 41.02
C GLN A 72 1.16 6.59 41.36
N GLU A 73 0.11 6.56 42.17
CA GLU A 73 -0.51 5.33 42.65
C GLU A 73 -1.73 4.87 41.80
N ASP A 74 -2.24 5.72 40.90
CA ASP A 74 -3.39 5.39 40.05
C ASP A 74 -2.96 5.14 38.60
N ASP A 75 -3.08 3.88 38.17
CA ASP A 75 -2.78 3.42 36.81
C ASP A 75 -3.49 4.23 35.72
N LYS A 76 -4.70 4.74 35.98
CA LYS A 76 -5.45 5.57 35.03
C LYS A 76 -4.80 6.93 34.86
N TRP A 77 -4.36 7.54 35.96
CA TRP A 77 -3.63 8.80 35.93
C TRP A 77 -2.30 8.65 35.19
N GLN A 78 -1.55 7.58 35.47
CA GLN A 78 -0.31 7.29 34.75
C GLN A 78 -0.52 7.18 33.24
N HIS A 79 -1.61 6.55 32.82
CA HIS A 79 -1.95 6.43 31.41
C HIS A 79 -2.30 7.78 30.77
N ILE A 80 -3.09 8.61 31.45
CA ILE A 80 -3.42 9.97 31.00
C ILE A 80 -2.15 10.82 30.87
N TYR A 81 -1.26 10.76 31.85
CA TYR A 81 0.00 11.51 31.84
C TYR A 81 0.91 11.13 30.68
N ARG A 82 1.06 9.83 30.40
CA ARG A 82 1.86 9.37 29.26
C ARG A 82 1.25 9.83 27.94
N PHE A 83 -0.06 9.69 27.78
CA PHE A 83 -0.77 10.16 26.59
C PHE A 83 -0.56 11.66 26.33
N ILE A 84 -0.60 12.48 27.39
CA ILE A 84 -0.36 13.92 27.30
C ILE A 84 1.10 14.21 26.97
N ASN A 85 2.05 13.71 27.76
CA ASN A 85 3.46 14.05 27.64
C ASN A 85 4.09 13.55 26.33
N ASP A 86 3.69 12.37 25.86
CA ASP A 86 4.25 11.77 24.63
C ASP A 86 3.52 12.28 23.38
N GLY A 87 2.27 12.74 23.51
CA GLY A 87 1.41 13.11 22.40
C GLY A 87 1.25 14.62 22.16
N PHE A 88 1.10 15.44 23.19
CA PHE A 88 0.79 16.87 23.01
C PHE A 88 1.92 17.70 22.40
N PRO A 89 3.21 17.42 22.66
CA PRO A 89 4.30 18.17 22.02
C PRO A 89 4.24 18.14 20.49
N VAL A 90 3.70 17.07 19.87
CA VAL A 90 3.54 17.05 18.42
C VAL A 90 2.51 18.08 17.95
N LEU A 91 1.41 18.29 18.69
CA LEU A 91 0.37 19.25 18.29
C LEU A 91 0.87 20.69 18.40
N GLU A 92 1.66 21.00 19.42
CA GLU A 92 2.32 22.30 19.58
C GLU A 92 3.24 22.63 18.39
N LEU A 93 4.01 21.66 17.89
CA LEU A 93 4.84 21.81 16.68
C LEU A 93 4.00 22.15 15.43
N TYR A 94 2.74 21.73 15.37
CA TYR A 94 1.80 22.04 14.29
C TYR A 94 0.97 23.33 14.54
N GLY A 95 1.39 24.14 15.52
CA GLY A 95 0.84 25.46 15.78
C GLY A 95 -0.45 25.46 16.61
N TYR A 96 -0.74 24.37 17.32
CA TYR A 96 -1.84 24.35 18.28
C TYR A 96 -1.45 25.12 19.56
N LYS A 97 -2.42 25.83 20.14
CA LYS A 97 -2.17 26.71 21.30
C LYS A 97 -3.13 26.45 22.45
N THR A 98 -2.61 26.53 23.66
CA THR A 98 -3.37 26.38 24.90
C THR A 98 -4.46 27.44 25.04
N LYS A 99 -5.64 27.02 25.48
CA LYS A 99 -6.79 27.90 25.76
C LYS A 99 -7.44 27.51 27.09
N THR A 100 -7.48 28.46 28.03
CA THR A 100 -7.90 28.26 29.43
C THR A 100 -9.42 28.20 29.60
N ASP A 101 -10.17 28.97 28.80
CA ASP A 101 -11.62 29.16 28.98
C ASP A 101 -12.43 28.24 28.08
N THR A 102 -11.94 27.04 27.80
CA THR A 102 -12.62 26.10 26.90
C THR A 102 -12.60 24.70 27.49
N PRO A 103 -13.77 24.03 27.58
CA PRO A 103 -13.82 22.66 28.05
C PRO A 103 -13.27 21.69 26.99
N PHE A 104 -12.59 20.63 27.41
CA PHE A 104 -12.07 19.57 26.56
C PHE A 104 -12.39 18.19 27.13
N THR A 105 -12.60 17.24 26.22
CA THR A 105 -12.60 15.81 26.55
C THR A 105 -11.43 15.13 25.84
N LEU A 106 -10.55 14.49 26.61
CA LEU A 106 -9.50 13.60 26.14
C LEU A 106 -10.04 12.19 26.04
N ILE A 107 -9.79 11.53 24.93
CA ILE A 107 -10.17 10.14 24.71
C ILE A 107 -8.88 9.33 24.81
N ILE A 108 -8.72 8.59 25.89
CA ILE A 108 -7.46 7.92 26.23
C ILE A 108 -7.50 6.50 25.67
N PRO A 109 -6.72 6.21 24.62
CA PRO A 109 -6.73 4.91 23.97
C PRO A 109 -5.86 3.92 24.71
N LYS A 110 -6.17 2.62 24.63
CA LYS A 110 -5.34 1.53 25.19
C LYS A 110 -4.18 1.17 24.25
N ILE A 111 -3.39 2.17 23.86
CA ILE A 111 -2.20 2.04 23.01
C ILE A 111 -1.12 2.98 23.50
N ASP A 112 0.13 2.52 23.50
CA ASP A 112 1.28 3.37 23.78
C ASP A 112 1.51 4.33 22.60
N VAL A 113 1.37 5.62 22.86
CA VAL A 113 1.52 6.70 21.86
C VAL A 113 2.91 6.69 21.22
N ARG A 114 3.93 6.23 21.94
CA ARG A 114 5.32 6.13 21.43
C ARG A 114 5.48 5.07 20.34
N SER A 115 4.54 4.13 20.23
CA SER A 115 4.50 3.15 19.14
C SER A 115 3.97 3.72 17.81
N ILE A 116 3.59 5.00 17.78
CA ILE A 116 3.00 5.67 16.63
C ILE A 116 4.04 6.59 15.99
N GLU A 117 4.28 6.40 14.68
CA GLU A 117 5.22 7.22 13.92
C GLU A 117 4.85 8.71 13.94
N LYS A 118 5.85 9.59 14.07
CA LYS A 118 5.66 11.05 14.20
C LYS A 118 4.74 11.69 13.13
N PRO A 119 4.79 11.31 11.83
CA PRO A 119 3.88 11.87 10.83
C PRO A 119 2.40 11.55 11.09
N ARG A 120 2.12 10.38 11.68
CA ARG A 120 0.77 9.91 12.00
C ARG A 120 0.31 10.33 13.37
N LEU A 121 1.26 10.58 14.27
CA LEU A 121 1.00 10.93 15.65
C LEU A 121 0.13 12.18 15.76
N LYS A 122 0.33 13.19 14.90
CA LYS A 122 -0.54 14.38 14.87
C LYS A 122 -2.00 14.02 14.62
N GLU A 123 -2.29 13.33 13.53
CA GLU A 123 -3.67 12.94 13.16
C GLU A 123 -4.29 12.05 14.23
N PHE A 124 -3.50 11.12 14.77
CA PHE A 124 -3.90 10.26 15.86
C PHE A 124 -4.29 11.05 17.11
N MET A 125 -3.47 12.02 17.53
CA MET A 125 -3.77 12.85 18.70
C MET A 125 -5.05 13.68 18.49
N LEU A 126 -5.29 14.17 17.28
CA LEU A 126 -6.52 14.91 16.93
C LEU A 126 -7.78 14.02 16.91
N GLU A 127 -7.66 12.73 16.56
CA GLU A 127 -8.78 11.79 16.71
C GLU A 127 -9.24 11.62 18.17
N HIS A 128 -8.32 11.85 19.11
CA HIS A 128 -8.47 11.57 20.54
C HIS A 128 -8.68 12.83 21.39
N LEU A 129 -8.86 13.98 20.75
CA LEU A 129 -9.09 15.27 21.40
C LEU A 129 -10.43 15.85 20.95
N VAL A 130 -11.30 16.20 21.91
CA VAL A 130 -12.59 16.85 21.63
C VAL A 130 -12.62 18.23 22.28
N PRO A 131 -12.53 19.32 21.50
CA PRO A 131 -12.65 20.68 22.03
C PRO A 131 -14.13 21.07 22.21
N GLY A 132 -14.43 21.82 23.27
CA GLY A 132 -15.71 22.50 23.48
C GLY A 132 -16.80 21.73 24.24
N LYS A 133 -16.54 20.51 24.74
CA LYS A 133 -17.52 19.74 25.51
C LYS A 133 -16.88 18.80 26.53
N ILE A 134 -17.53 18.68 27.70
CA ILE A 134 -17.33 17.61 28.69
C ILE A 134 -18.54 16.67 28.65
N PHE A 135 -18.31 15.36 28.60
CA PHE A 135 -19.36 14.35 28.52
C PHE A 135 -19.63 13.67 29.87
N ASP A 136 -20.24 14.41 30.81
CA ASP A 136 -20.55 13.91 32.16
C ASP A 136 -21.61 12.78 32.16
N SER A 137 -22.54 12.75 31.20
CA SER A 137 -23.56 11.69 31.05
C SER A 137 -23.52 11.04 29.65
N TYR A 138 -23.95 9.78 29.56
CA TYR A 138 -24.11 9.06 28.30
C TYR A 138 -25.53 9.17 27.70
N ASN A 139 -26.49 9.65 28.48
CA ASN A 139 -27.88 9.77 28.07
C ASN A 139 -28.06 11.06 27.26
N THR A 140 -27.77 11.01 25.97
CA THR A 140 -28.17 12.06 25.01
C THR A 140 -29.49 11.74 24.31
N LEU A 141 -30.20 10.66 24.69
CA LEU A 141 -31.38 10.18 23.95
C LEU A 141 -32.60 9.82 24.82
N ALA A 142 -32.60 10.13 26.11
CA ALA A 142 -33.68 9.65 26.99
C ALA A 142 -34.91 10.57 27.08
N ASN A 143 -34.85 11.83 26.64
CA ASN A 143 -36.02 12.73 26.66
C ASN A 143 -36.10 13.50 25.34
N GLY A 144 -37.18 13.29 24.60
CA GLY A 144 -37.39 13.84 23.28
C GLY A 144 -37.37 15.38 23.25
N ARG A 145 -36.84 15.92 22.14
CA ARG A 145 -36.72 17.33 21.78
C ARG A 145 -35.54 18.08 22.42
N GLU A 146 -34.32 17.64 22.17
CA GLU A 146 -33.21 18.56 21.98
C GLU A 146 -32.46 18.14 20.71
N GLU A 147 -32.21 19.11 19.85
CA GLU A 147 -31.58 18.94 18.54
C GLU A 147 -30.28 18.14 18.63
N GLU A 148 -29.97 17.39 17.57
CA GLU A 148 -28.75 16.60 17.41
C GLU A 148 -27.49 17.43 17.76
N GLU A 149 -27.05 17.41 19.02
CA GLU A 149 -25.83 18.07 19.46
C GLU A 149 -24.60 17.30 18.95
N SER A 150 -24.28 17.50 17.68
CA SER A 150 -23.15 16.87 17.01
C SER A 150 -21.85 17.61 17.38
N TYR A 151 -21.00 16.98 18.17
CA TYR A 151 -19.63 17.43 18.45
C TYR A 151 -18.63 16.57 17.69
N GLY A 152 -17.58 17.19 17.14
CA GLY A 152 -16.49 16.51 16.46
C GLY A 152 -15.22 16.40 17.32
N ASN A 153 -14.33 15.47 17.01
CA ASN A 153 -12.95 15.51 17.51
C ASN A 153 -12.09 16.53 16.73
N GLY A 154 -10.80 16.62 17.05
CA GLY A 154 -9.84 17.53 16.43
C GLY A 154 -9.62 17.32 14.92
N ASN A 155 -10.07 16.20 14.35
CA ASN A 155 -10.10 15.94 12.91
C ASN A 155 -11.48 16.19 12.27
N GLY A 156 -12.47 16.62 13.06
CA GLY A 156 -13.83 16.87 12.58
C GLY A 156 -14.72 15.62 12.50
N HIS A 157 -14.32 14.48 13.05
CA HIS A 157 -15.18 13.29 13.09
C HIS A 157 -16.17 13.34 14.26
N LYS A 158 -17.45 13.07 13.97
CA LYS A 158 -18.54 13.10 14.95
C LYS A 158 -18.33 12.10 16.09
N ILE A 159 -18.58 12.54 17.32
CA ILE A 159 -18.59 11.71 18.53
C ILE A 159 -19.99 11.14 18.76
N VAL A 160 -20.08 9.82 18.89
CA VAL A 160 -21.33 9.08 19.04
C VAL A 160 -21.20 8.07 20.19
N PHE A 161 -22.10 8.19 21.17
CA PHE A 161 -22.24 7.22 22.26
C PHE A 161 -23.36 6.22 21.95
N ARG A 162 -23.13 4.94 22.22
CA ARG A 162 -24.14 3.88 22.05
C ARG A 162 -24.16 2.95 23.25
N LYS A 163 -25.35 2.67 23.78
CA LYS A 163 -25.55 1.65 24.81
C LYS A 163 -25.65 0.26 24.17
N LEU A 164 -24.97 -0.75 24.72
CA LEU A 164 -25.04 -2.12 24.22
C LEU A 164 -26.21 -2.86 24.88
N GLU A 165 -27.35 -2.94 24.17
CA GLU A 165 -28.64 -3.46 24.67
C GLU A 165 -28.69 -4.97 24.99
N LYS A 166 -27.59 -5.71 24.79
CA LYS A 166 -27.51 -7.16 25.06
C LYS A 166 -26.54 -7.56 26.19
N SER A 167 -26.03 -6.60 26.95
CA SER A 167 -25.12 -6.89 28.07
C SER A 167 -25.80 -6.74 29.43
N HIS A 168 -25.58 -7.70 30.34
CA HIS A 168 -26.04 -7.61 31.74
C HIS A 168 -25.36 -6.46 32.53
N ASN A 169 -24.34 -5.82 31.95
CA ASN A 169 -23.42 -4.91 32.65
C ASN A 169 -23.47 -3.44 32.18
N ASN A 170 -24.52 -2.98 31.49
CA ASN A 170 -24.66 -1.58 31.06
C ASN A 170 -23.42 -1.02 30.32
N VAL A 171 -22.88 -1.78 29.35
CA VAL A 171 -21.68 -1.38 28.60
C VAL A 171 -21.99 -0.26 27.60
N TRP A 172 -21.14 0.78 27.58
CA TRP A 172 -21.23 1.90 26.65
C TRP A 172 -20.08 1.89 25.64
N LEU A 173 -20.39 2.29 24.41
CA LEU A 173 -19.44 2.42 23.31
C LEU A 173 -19.30 3.89 22.91
N LEU A 174 -18.07 4.34 22.65
CA LEU A 174 -17.74 5.62 22.01
C LEU A 174 -17.19 5.31 20.62
N ASN A 175 -17.89 5.74 19.56
CA ASN A 175 -17.55 5.47 18.15
C ASN A 175 -17.23 3.99 17.87
N GLY A 176 -17.89 3.08 18.59
CA GLY A 176 -17.73 1.62 18.45
C GLY A 176 -16.62 0.99 19.30
N GLN A 177 -15.89 1.76 20.11
CA GLN A 177 -14.93 1.26 21.11
C GLN A 177 -15.56 1.23 22.50
N GLN A 178 -15.27 0.19 23.28
CA GLN A 178 -15.80 0.06 24.65
C GLN A 178 -15.19 1.11 25.57
N ILE A 179 -16.02 1.78 26.36
CA ILE A 179 -15.56 2.73 27.38
C ILE A 179 -15.15 1.94 28.61
N LEU A 180 -13.92 2.16 29.07
CA LEU A 180 -13.33 1.51 30.24
C LEU A 180 -13.55 2.31 31.51
N TYR A 181 -13.34 3.63 31.44
CA TYR A 181 -13.52 4.53 32.58
C TYR A 181 -13.80 5.97 32.12
N LYS A 182 -14.33 6.76 33.04
CA LYS A 182 -14.39 8.22 32.95
C LYS A 182 -13.70 8.81 34.15
N LEU A 183 -12.97 9.89 33.94
CA LEU A 183 -12.31 10.63 34.99
C LEU A 183 -12.44 12.13 34.71
N ARG A 184 -13.04 12.86 35.63
CA ARG A 184 -13.04 14.32 35.57
C ARG A 184 -11.72 14.80 36.18
N ILE A 185 -10.90 15.47 35.37
CA ILE A 185 -9.57 15.93 35.74
C ILE A 185 -9.68 17.27 36.47
N ASN A 186 -10.46 18.20 35.93
CA ASN A 186 -10.82 19.49 36.53
C ASN A 186 -12.15 20.01 35.94
N GLU A 187 -12.48 21.29 36.18
CA GLU A 187 -13.73 21.89 35.68
C GLU A 187 -13.83 22.00 34.15
N GLN A 188 -12.68 22.02 33.45
CA GLN A 188 -12.57 22.20 32.00
C GLN A 188 -12.01 20.96 31.28
N LEU A 189 -11.65 19.89 31.99
CA LEU A 189 -10.97 18.74 31.39
C LEU A 189 -11.52 17.42 31.93
N MET A 190 -11.89 16.54 31.01
CA MET A 190 -12.29 15.17 31.28
C MET A 190 -11.47 14.19 30.46
N ALA A 191 -11.16 13.02 31.02
CA ALA A 191 -10.62 11.87 30.31
C ALA A 191 -11.65 10.73 30.23
N ILE A 192 -11.76 10.12 29.06
CA ILE A 192 -12.55 8.92 28.80
C ILE A 192 -11.61 7.84 28.28
N GLY A 193 -11.37 6.80 29.08
CA GLY A 193 -10.57 5.66 28.66
C GLY A 193 -11.37 4.70 27.77
N ILE A 194 -10.79 4.24 26.67
CA ILE A 194 -11.43 3.31 25.73
C ILE A 194 -10.57 2.06 25.48
N ASP A 195 -11.22 0.92 25.26
CA ASP A 195 -10.59 -0.36 24.90
C ASP A 195 -10.34 -0.41 23.40
N GLY A 196 -9.28 0.28 22.98
CA GLY A 196 -8.93 0.49 21.57
C GLY A 196 -8.50 1.94 21.35
N TYR A 197 -8.76 2.46 20.16
CA TYR A 197 -8.51 3.85 19.80
C TYR A 197 -9.50 4.32 18.73
N LEU A 198 -9.59 5.63 18.55
CA LEU A 198 -10.40 6.30 17.55
C LEU A 198 -9.62 6.58 16.27
N GLY A 199 -10.33 6.46 15.17
CA GLY A 199 -9.77 6.52 13.83
C GLY A 199 -10.64 5.67 12.90
N ASP A 200 -10.81 6.14 11.67
CA ASP A 200 -11.76 5.58 10.73
C ASP A 200 -11.55 4.07 10.56
N ARG A 201 -12.63 3.27 10.65
CA ARG A 201 -12.65 1.85 10.25
C ARG A 201 -12.38 1.67 8.75
N LYS A 202 -12.30 2.78 8.00
CA LYS A 202 -11.80 2.91 6.63
C LYS A 202 -10.55 3.79 6.50
N SER A 203 -9.96 4.28 7.59
CA SER A 203 -8.55 4.70 7.52
C SER A 203 -7.71 3.44 7.44
N PRO A 204 -6.59 3.44 6.70
CA PRO A 204 -5.86 2.20 6.42
C PRO A 204 -5.18 1.56 7.65
N TYR A 205 -5.45 2.06 8.87
CA TYR A 205 -4.60 1.84 10.02
C TYR A 205 -5.31 1.44 11.32
N SER A 206 -6.61 1.12 11.35
CA SER A 206 -7.30 0.65 12.58
C SER A 206 -6.94 -0.81 12.98
N LYS A 207 -6.47 -1.02 14.22
CA LYS A 207 -6.07 -2.29 14.86
C LYS A 207 -7.29 -3.18 15.21
N ARG A 208 -8.15 -3.43 14.23
CA ARG A 208 -8.81 -4.74 14.10
C ARG A 208 -8.12 -5.64 13.08
N ASN A 209 -7.02 -5.16 12.50
CA ASN A 209 -6.26 -5.95 11.55
C ASN A 209 -5.22 -6.88 12.18
N ILE A 210 -4.92 -6.83 13.48
CA ILE A 210 -3.82 -7.67 14.04
C ILE A 210 -4.24 -9.13 14.30
N GLN A 211 -5.55 -9.42 14.46
CA GLN A 211 -6.04 -10.81 14.45
C GLN A 211 -6.54 -11.27 13.07
N GLU A 212 -6.79 -10.36 12.12
CA GLU A 212 -7.21 -10.71 10.75
C GLU A 212 -6.03 -10.73 9.74
N THR A 213 -4.85 -10.18 10.07
CA THR A 213 -3.65 -10.34 9.24
C THR A 213 -3.09 -11.75 9.22
N ASN A 214 -3.56 -12.64 10.11
CA ASN A 214 -3.19 -14.06 10.04
C ASN A 214 -4.04 -14.87 9.05
N ASN A 215 -4.94 -14.26 8.27
CA ASN A 215 -5.64 -14.98 7.20
C ASN A 215 -5.97 -14.15 5.93
N ARG A 216 -5.50 -12.89 5.81
CA ARG A 216 -5.56 -12.14 4.54
C ARG A 216 -4.45 -12.49 3.55
N TYR A 217 -3.83 -13.66 3.71
CA TYR A 217 -2.90 -14.21 2.72
C TYR A 217 -3.61 -14.71 1.44
N ASN A 218 -4.94 -14.83 1.49
CA ASN A 218 -5.76 -15.45 0.44
C ASN A 218 -6.83 -14.55 -0.18
N ASP A 219 -6.89 -13.26 0.16
CA ASP A 219 -7.82 -12.34 -0.50
C ASP A 219 -7.19 -11.80 -1.80
N PRO A 220 -7.88 -11.89 -2.96
CA PRO A 220 -7.39 -11.29 -4.19
C PRO A 220 -7.18 -9.79 -3.99
N GLN A 221 -5.93 -9.35 -4.16
CA GLN A 221 -5.54 -7.94 -4.19
C GLN A 221 -6.54 -7.17 -5.08
N PRO A 222 -7.08 -6.02 -4.64
CA PRO A 222 -7.82 -5.14 -5.53
C PRO A 222 -6.93 -4.81 -6.74
N LEU A 223 -7.43 -5.10 -7.95
CA LEU A 223 -6.79 -4.69 -9.19
C LEU A 223 -6.79 -3.15 -9.22
N GLU A 224 -5.67 -2.54 -8.84
CA GLU A 224 -5.45 -1.11 -9.06
C GLU A 224 -5.24 -0.89 -10.56
N GLN A 225 -6.09 -0.04 -11.14
CA GLN A 225 -6.02 0.36 -12.54
C GLN A 225 -4.76 1.22 -12.79
N PRO A 226 -4.18 1.21 -13.99
CA PRO A 226 -3.21 2.21 -14.38
C PRO A 226 -3.87 3.60 -14.36
N ASN A 227 -3.15 4.58 -13.79
CA ASN A 227 -3.49 5.99 -13.91
C ASN A 227 -3.51 6.39 -15.39
N ILE A 228 -4.69 6.42 -16.00
CA ILE A 228 -4.90 7.08 -17.28
C ILE A 228 -5.13 8.55 -16.96
N THR A 229 -4.11 9.36 -17.21
CA THR A 229 -4.23 10.81 -17.20
C THR A 229 -5.27 11.26 -18.24
N ASN A 230 -6.25 12.00 -17.73
CA ASN A 230 -7.28 12.81 -18.39
C ASN A 230 -7.15 13.02 -19.91
N ALA A 231 -8.11 12.47 -20.65
CA ALA A 231 -8.66 13.12 -21.85
C ALA A 231 -10.17 13.31 -21.64
N HIS A 232 -10.60 14.57 -21.64
CA HIS A 232 -11.97 15.01 -21.46
C HIS A 232 -12.94 14.37 -22.47
N ALA A 233 -13.87 13.55 -21.96
CA ALA A 233 -15.18 13.36 -22.58
C ALA A 233 -16.23 13.41 -21.46
N LYS A 234 -16.96 14.52 -21.40
CA LYS A 234 -18.04 14.78 -20.46
C LYS A 234 -19.20 13.85 -20.81
N VAL A 235 -19.22 12.65 -20.25
CA VAL A 235 -20.41 11.78 -20.26
C VAL A 235 -21.06 11.95 -18.89
N GLU A 236 -22.18 12.67 -18.85
CA GLU A 236 -23.02 12.76 -17.66
C GLU A 236 -23.50 11.36 -17.26
N PRO A 237 -23.43 10.97 -15.98
CA PRO A 237 -23.94 9.68 -15.56
C PRO A 237 -25.48 9.77 -15.54
N ILE A 238 -26.11 9.15 -16.54
CA ILE A 238 -27.51 8.79 -16.45
C ILE A 238 -27.61 7.70 -15.38
N ILE A 239 -27.92 8.09 -14.14
CA ILE A 239 -28.30 7.17 -13.08
C ILE A 239 -29.68 6.64 -13.43
N LYS A 240 -29.73 5.57 -14.24
CA LYS A 240 -30.83 4.61 -14.17
C LYS A 240 -30.48 3.65 -13.04
N GLU A 241 -31.23 3.69 -11.95
CA GLU A 241 -31.22 2.64 -10.93
C GLU A 241 -31.53 1.29 -11.61
N SER A 242 -30.49 0.54 -11.99
CA SER A 242 -30.66 -0.81 -12.51
C SER A 242 -31.00 -1.71 -11.33
N LYS A 243 -32.22 -2.25 -11.30
CA LYS A 243 -32.59 -3.35 -10.40
C LYS A 243 -31.47 -4.39 -10.41
N ALA A 244 -30.96 -4.77 -9.23
CA ALA A 244 -29.90 -5.78 -9.11
C ALA A 244 -30.31 -7.05 -9.86
N SER A 245 -29.41 -7.63 -10.66
CA SER A 245 -29.75 -8.83 -11.44
C SER A 245 -30.22 -9.95 -10.50
N PRO A 246 -31.19 -10.79 -10.90
CA PRO A 246 -31.66 -11.91 -10.08
C PRO A 246 -30.53 -12.81 -9.58
N LEU A 247 -29.52 -13.04 -10.43
CA LEU A 247 -28.33 -13.81 -10.09
C LEU A 247 -27.47 -13.11 -9.02
N MET A 248 -27.21 -11.81 -9.16
CA MET A 248 -26.43 -11.06 -8.16
C MET A 248 -27.16 -10.99 -6.82
N SER A 249 -28.49 -10.86 -6.84
CA SER A 249 -29.33 -10.90 -5.64
C SER A 249 -29.26 -12.28 -4.97
N PHE A 250 -29.31 -13.37 -5.75
CA PHE A 250 -29.14 -14.73 -5.27
C PHE A 250 -27.75 -14.93 -4.62
N LEU A 251 -26.67 -14.56 -5.30
CA LEU A 251 -25.30 -14.69 -4.79
C LEU A 251 -25.05 -13.85 -3.52
N ALA A 252 -25.65 -12.66 -3.44
CA ALA A 252 -25.57 -11.82 -2.25
C ALA A 252 -26.25 -12.48 -1.03
N ASN A 253 -27.38 -13.17 -1.26
CA ASN A 253 -28.15 -13.84 -0.21
C ASN A 253 -27.57 -15.21 0.20
N MET A 254 -26.69 -15.81 -0.60
CA MET A 254 -25.97 -17.02 -0.22
C MET A 254 -25.05 -16.73 0.98
N LYS A 255 -25.23 -17.47 2.08
CA LYS A 255 -24.46 -17.25 3.32
C LYS A 255 -22.96 -17.57 3.14
N THR A 256 -22.64 -18.66 2.45
CA THR A 256 -21.26 -19.15 2.22
C THR A 256 -21.20 -19.96 0.91
N GLY A 257 -19.99 -20.18 0.38
CA GLY A 257 -19.72 -21.19 -0.65
C GLY A 257 -19.74 -20.71 -2.10
N THR A 258 -20.02 -19.43 -2.38
CA THR A 258 -20.03 -18.85 -3.74
C THR A 258 -19.47 -17.43 -3.79
N LYS A 259 -18.79 -16.99 -2.72
CA LYS A 259 -18.31 -15.61 -2.55
C LYS A 259 -17.19 -15.27 -3.52
N VAL A 260 -16.32 -16.22 -3.84
CA VAL A 260 -15.23 -16.01 -4.80
C VAL A 260 -15.79 -15.79 -6.21
N PHE A 261 -16.72 -16.64 -6.64
CA PHE A 261 -17.41 -16.46 -7.92
C PHE A 261 -18.19 -15.14 -7.97
N GLN A 262 -18.93 -14.81 -6.90
CA GLN A 262 -19.64 -13.54 -6.79
C GLN A 262 -18.69 -12.34 -6.95
N HIS A 263 -17.53 -12.40 -6.30
CA HIS A 263 -16.51 -11.36 -6.39
C HIS A 263 -16.03 -11.17 -7.84
N PHE A 264 -15.65 -12.24 -8.53
CA PHE A 264 -15.20 -12.16 -9.91
C PHE A 264 -16.32 -11.70 -10.85
N LEU A 265 -17.54 -12.21 -10.69
CA LEU A 265 -18.69 -11.81 -11.49
C LEU A 265 -19.00 -10.32 -11.32
N SER A 266 -18.93 -9.79 -10.09
CA SER A 266 -19.19 -8.38 -9.79
C SER A 266 -18.20 -7.41 -10.46
N LYS A 267 -16.97 -7.87 -10.71
CA LYS A 267 -15.93 -7.10 -11.40
C LYS A 267 -15.97 -7.28 -12.91
N SER A 268 -16.63 -8.33 -13.40
CA SER A 268 -16.76 -8.61 -14.82
C SER A 268 -17.87 -7.79 -15.47
N ASN A 269 -17.75 -7.56 -16.78
CA ASN A 269 -18.83 -6.96 -17.57
C ASN A 269 -19.94 -7.97 -17.94
N LEU A 270 -19.88 -9.21 -17.48
CA LEU A 270 -20.81 -10.28 -17.89
C LEU A 270 -22.24 -10.01 -17.48
N THR A 271 -22.46 -9.44 -16.30
CA THR A 271 -23.81 -9.10 -15.80
C THR A 271 -24.55 -8.12 -16.71
N ARG A 272 -23.84 -7.33 -17.52
CA ARG A 272 -24.42 -6.40 -18.51
C ARG A 272 -24.69 -7.05 -19.86
N ILE A 273 -24.02 -8.16 -20.16
CA ILE A 273 -24.09 -8.89 -21.43
C ILE A 273 -25.09 -10.07 -21.32
N MET A 274 -25.52 -10.41 -20.10
CA MET A 274 -26.63 -11.34 -19.92
C MET A 274 -27.91 -10.72 -20.48
N ASP A 275 -28.21 -11.05 -21.75
CA ASP A 275 -29.48 -10.72 -22.41
C ASP A 275 -30.69 -11.28 -21.62
N ASP A 276 -31.92 -10.94 -22.02
CA ASP A 276 -33.15 -11.57 -21.52
C ASP A 276 -33.28 -13.08 -21.86
N ASN A 277 -32.21 -13.69 -22.41
CA ASN A 277 -32.14 -15.10 -22.71
C ASN A 277 -32.20 -15.96 -21.44
N ALA A 278 -32.70 -17.18 -21.61
CA ALA A 278 -32.69 -18.19 -20.57
C ALA A 278 -31.28 -18.76 -20.39
N TYR A 279 -30.83 -18.84 -19.14
CA TYR A 279 -29.50 -19.36 -18.80
C TYR A 279 -29.55 -20.50 -17.79
N THR A 280 -28.63 -21.43 -17.97
CA THR A 280 -28.13 -22.31 -16.89
C THR A 280 -26.75 -21.81 -16.50
N VAL A 281 -26.56 -21.47 -15.22
CA VAL A 281 -25.30 -20.93 -14.72
C VAL A 281 -24.62 -21.98 -13.85
N LEU A 282 -23.36 -22.27 -14.17
CA LEU A 282 -22.51 -23.15 -13.39
C LEU A 282 -21.69 -22.30 -12.42
N ILE A 283 -21.86 -22.49 -11.11
CA ILE A 283 -21.17 -21.69 -10.10
C ILE A 283 -20.22 -22.61 -9.33
N PRO A 284 -18.90 -22.48 -9.54
CA PRO A 284 -17.94 -23.20 -8.72
C PRO A 284 -18.05 -22.77 -7.26
N SER A 285 -17.94 -23.75 -6.37
CA SER A 285 -17.90 -23.49 -4.93
C SER A 285 -16.63 -22.72 -4.53
N ASP A 286 -16.63 -22.07 -3.37
CA ASP A 286 -15.42 -21.40 -2.85
C ASP A 286 -14.24 -22.37 -2.70
N ASN A 287 -14.51 -23.64 -2.35
CA ASN A 287 -13.48 -24.70 -2.26
C ASN A 287 -12.87 -25.04 -3.64
N ALA A 288 -13.67 -24.94 -4.71
CA ALA A 288 -13.18 -25.13 -6.07
C ALA A 288 -12.06 -24.15 -6.44
N PHE A 289 -12.17 -22.90 -5.96
CA PHE A 289 -11.13 -21.89 -6.15
C PHE A 289 -9.95 -22.06 -5.20
N GLN A 290 -10.17 -22.58 -3.98
CA GLN A 290 -9.11 -22.83 -3.01
C GLN A 290 -8.07 -23.82 -3.52
N ARG A 291 -8.48 -24.81 -4.33
CA ARG A 291 -7.54 -25.73 -4.99
C ARG A 291 -6.46 -25.00 -5.79
N TRP A 292 -6.75 -23.82 -6.32
CA TRP A 292 -5.84 -23.04 -7.18
C TRP A 292 -5.08 -21.95 -6.42
N HIS A 293 -5.03 -22.02 -5.09
CA HIS A 293 -4.38 -20.99 -4.28
C HIS A 293 -2.85 -21.04 -4.44
N PRO A 294 -2.14 -19.90 -4.49
CA PRO A 294 -0.70 -19.83 -4.76
C PRO A 294 0.24 -20.55 -3.77
N ILE A 295 -0.24 -21.16 -2.69
CA ILE A 295 0.64 -21.85 -1.72
C ILE A 295 1.42 -23.00 -2.39
N ASP A 296 0.80 -23.68 -3.35
CA ASP A 296 1.39 -24.86 -4.00
C ASP A 296 2.22 -24.53 -5.25
N TRP A 297 1.92 -23.41 -5.95
CA TRP A 297 2.56 -23.05 -7.24
C TRP A 297 3.28 -21.70 -7.26
N GLY A 298 3.16 -20.90 -6.21
CA GLY A 298 3.65 -19.52 -6.21
C GLY A 298 2.96 -18.64 -7.26
N PHE A 299 1.79 -19.01 -7.77
CA PHE A 299 1.07 -18.26 -8.80
C PHE A 299 -0.44 -18.49 -8.68
N TYR A 300 -1.22 -17.40 -8.77
CA TYR A 300 -2.68 -17.46 -8.74
C TYR A 300 -3.26 -17.23 -10.14
N PRO A 301 -3.85 -18.24 -10.81
CA PRO A 301 -4.27 -18.11 -12.21
C PRO A 301 -5.37 -17.06 -12.39
N PHE A 302 -6.25 -16.89 -11.40
CA PHE A 302 -7.34 -15.90 -11.48
C PHE A 302 -6.89 -14.45 -11.23
N SER A 303 -5.59 -14.21 -11.04
CA SER A 303 -5.00 -12.87 -11.06
C SER A 303 -4.85 -12.31 -12.49
N VAL A 304 -4.97 -13.16 -13.51
CA VAL A 304 -4.94 -12.78 -14.93
C VAL A 304 -6.36 -12.46 -15.39
N PRO A 305 -6.70 -11.17 -15.64
CA PRO A 305 -8.08 -10.77 -15.92
C PRO A 305 -8.68 -11.45 -17.15
N GLU A 306 -7.91 -11.59 -18.23
CA GLU A 306 -8.36 -12.18 -19.50
C GLU A 306 -8.70 -13.66 -19.32
N PHE A 307 -7.89 -14.38 -18.54
CA PHE A 307 -8.15 -15.77 -18.18
C PHE A 307 -9.39 -15.89 -17.29
N THR A 308 -9.49 -15.09 -16.24
CA THR A 308 -10.65 -15.09 -15.33
C THR A 308 -11.94 -14.78 -16.07
N GLU A 309 -11.95 -13.80 -16.97
CA GLU A 309 -13.13 -13.49 -17.79
C GLU A 309 -13.51 -14.64 -18.74
N SER A 310 -12.52 -15.28 -19.37
CA SER A 310 -12.75 -16.45 -20.21
C SER A 310 -13.37 -17.60 -19.42
N VAL A 311 -12.83 -17.91 -18.23
CA VAL A 311 -13.38 -18.92 -17.32
C VAL A 311 -14.81 -18.55 -16.94
N LEU A 312 -15.07 -17.32 -16.49
CA LEU A 312 -16.42 -16.90 -16.12
C LEU A 312 -17.41 -17.04 -17.28
N ARG A 313 -17.06 -16.64 -18.51
CA ARG A 313 -17.91 -16.81 -19.70
C ARG A 313 -18.28 -18.27 -19.94
N ASN A 314 -17.33 -19.17 -19.74
CA ASN A 314 -17.53 -20.61 -19.89
C ASN A 314 -18.42 -21.24 -18.81
N HIS A 315 -18.82 -20.48 -17.79
CA HIS A 315 -19.74 -20.90 -16.75
C HIS A 315 -21.20 -20.44 -17.00
N PHE A 316 -21.46 -19.72 -18.09
CA PHE A 316 -22.80 -19.35 -18.52
C PHE A 316 -23.21 -20.15 -19.75
N LEU A 317 -24.35 -20.83 -19.66
CA LEU A 317 -24.89 -21.66 -20.73
C LEU A 317 -26.18 -21.02 -21.27
N PRO A 318 -26.13 -20.35 -22.44
CA PRO A 318 -27.31 -19.80 -23.08
C PRO A 318 -28.14 -20.93 -23.66
N MET A 319 -29.41 -21.03 -23.27
CA MET A 319 -30.30 -22.12 -23.70
C MET A 319 -31.71 -21.59 -23.94
N GLN A 320 -32.45 -22.20 -24.88
CA GLN A 320 -33.86 -21.85 -25.09
C GLN A 320 -34.72 -22.17 -23.85
N ARG A 321 -34.36 -23.25 -23.15
CA ARG A 321 -34.97 -23.66 -21.89
C ARG A 321 -33.86 -23.94 -20.88
N PRO A 322 -33.86 -23.29 -19.70
CA PRO A 322 -32.89 -23.58 -18.66
C PRO A 322 -32.94 -25.06 -18.26
N LEU A 323 -31.77 -25.67 -18.14
CA LEU A 323 -31.60 -27.08 -17.85
C LEU A 323 -31.85 -27.32 -16.37
N ARG A 324 -32.81 -28.19 -16.02
CA ARG A 324 -33.05 -28.57 -14.62
C ARG A 324 -32.25 -29.80 -14.26
N LEU A 325 -31.88 -29.93 -12.99
CA LEU A 325 -31.11 -31.09 -12.52
C LEU A 325 -31.87 -32.41 -12.71
N SER A 326 -33.20 -32.40 -12.65
CA SER A 326 -34.05 -33.56 -12.96
C SER A 326 -33.85 -34.06 -14.39
N ASP A 327 -33.66 -33.14 -15.34
CA ASP A 327 -33.49 -33.46 -16.75
C ASP A 327 -32.09 -34.06 -16.97
N VAL A 328 -31.08 -33.54 -16.26
CA VAL A 328 -29.71 -34.09 -16.24
C VAL A 328 -29.66 -35.51 -15.71
N LYS A 329 -30.42 -35.84 -14.66
CA LYS A 329 -30.44 -37.20 -14.10
C LYS A 329 -30.96 -38.27 -15.07
N ASN A 330 -31.82 -37.87 -16.01
CA ASN A 330 -32.51 -38.78 -16.92
C ASN A 330 -31.89 -38.83 -18.33
N MET A 331 -30.75 -38.17 -18.55
CA MET A 331 -30.01 -38.21 -19.81
C MET A 331 -28.71 -39.01 -19.68
N ASP A 332 -28.29 -39.66 -20.77
CA ASP A 332 -27.00 -40.33 -20.84
C ASP A 332 -25.87 -39.30 -20.98
N GLN A 333 -26.03 -38.42 -21.97
CA GLN A 333 -25.07 -37.36 -22.28
C GLN A 333 -25.77 -36.19 -22.97
N MET A 334 -25.36 -34.96 -22.67
CA MET A 334 -25.74 -33.78 -23.44
C MET A 334 -24.57 -32.82 -23.56
N VAL A 335 -24.30 -32.36 -24.79
CA VAL A 335 -23.29 -31.33 -25.05
C VAL A 335 -23.96 -29.98 -25.15
N VAL A 336 -23.46 -28.99 -24.41
CA VAL A 336 -23.97 -27.62 -24.41
C VAL A 336 -22.81 -26.66 -24.69
N HIS A 337 -23.07 -25.70 -25.58
CA HIS A 337 -22.11 -24.65 -25.88
C HIS A 337 -22.19 -23.54 -24.84
N THR A 338 -21.05 -23.09 -24.33
CA THR A 338 -20.98 -22.02 -23.35
C THR A 338 -20.99 -20.65 -24.02
N MET A 339 -21.20 -19.57 -23.26
CA MET A 339 -20.98 -18.20 -23.75
C MET A 339 -19.51 -17.89 -24.09
N GLY A 340 -18.57 -18.69 -23.60
CA GLY A 340 -17.14 -18.52 -23.89
C GLY A 340 -16.67 -19.27 -25.15
N GLY A 341 -17.57 -20.01 -25.82
CA GLY A 341 -17.25 -20.75 -27.04
C GLY A 341 -16.74 -22.18 -26.80
N GLU A 342 -16.63 -22.61 -25.53
CA GLU A 342 -16.28 -23.97 -25.18
C GLU A 342 -17.51 -24.88 -25.16
N ASN A 343 -17.28 -26.19 -25.14
CA ASN A 343 -18.32 -27.18 -24.94
C ASN A 343 -18.25 -27.77 -23.53
N VAL A 344 -19.39 -27.87 -22.87
CA VAL A 344 -19.54 -28.67 -21.64
C VAL A 344 -20.40 -29.89 -21.91
N ILE A 345 -20.07 -30.99 -21.24
CA ILE A 345 -20.73 -32.27 -21.39
C ILE A 345 -21.40 -32.63 -20.07
N PHE A 346 -22.71 -32.74 -20.07
CA PHE A 346 -23.49 -33.25 -18.94
C PHE A 346 -23.63 -34.75 -19.02
N HIS A 347 -23.49 -35.43 -17.89
CA HIS A 347 -23.78 -36.85 -17.71
C HIS A 347 -24.71 -37.05 -16.52
N GLY A 348 -25.73 -37.90 -16.66
CA GLY A 348 -26.73 -38.14 -15.61
C GLY A 348 -26.41 -39.25 -14.62
N GLN A 349 -25.62 -40.25 -15.06
CA GLN A 349 -25.39 -41.51 -14.34
C GLN A 349 -23.88 -41.75 -14.11
N PRO A 350 -23.47 -42.33 -12.96
CA PRO A 350 -24.30 -42.72 -11.80
C PRO A 350 -24.75 -41.51 -10.94
N THR A 351 -24.09 -40.37 -11.08
CA THR A 351 -24.47 -39.09 -10.49
C THR A 351 -24.36 -37.98 -11.52
N PRO A 352 -25.18 -36.92 -11.41
CA PRO A 352 -25.09 -35.77 -12.32
C PRO A 352 -23.72 -35.10 -12.28
N THR A 353 -23.05 -35.03 -13.42
CA THR A 353 -21.77 -34.33 -13.59
C THR A 353 -21.78 -33.44 -14.82
N VAL A 354 -20.87 -32.46 -14.84
CA VAL A 354 -20.57 -31.60 -15.99
C VAL A 354 -19.06 -31.62 -16.23
N ASN A 355 -18.60 -32.07 -17.40
CA ASN A 355 -17.18 -32.35 -17.68
C ASN A 355 -16.50 -33.18 -16.56
N ASN A 356 -17.19 -34.22 -16.08
CA ASN A 356 -16.78 -35.06 -14.95
C ASN A 356 -16.70 -34.34 -13.59
N VAL A 357 -17.11 -33.08 -13.49
CA VAL A 357 -17.22 -32.33 -12.24
C VAL A 357 -18.59 -32.55 -11.62
N SER A 358 -18.63 -32.85 -10.32
CA SER A 358 -19.87 -33.13 -9.60
C SER A 358 -20.74 -31.89 -9.44
N ILE A 359 -22.04 -32.03 -9.70
CA ILE A 359 -23.05 -31.01 -9.41
C ILE A 359 -23.54 -31.22 -7.97
N MET A 360 -23.19 -30.27 -7.09
CA MET A 360 -23.43 -30.34 -5.65
C MET A 360 -24.86 -29.96 -5.27
N SER A 361 -25.40 -28.93 -5.92
CA SER A 361 -26.76 -28.45 -5.66
C SER A 361 -27.30 -27.65 -6.85
N ASP A 362 -28.64 -27.54 -6.91
CA ASP A 362 -29.33 -26.75 -7.91
C ASP A 362 -30.30 -25.72 -7.28
N TYR A 363 -30.46 -24.59 -7.96
CA TYR A 363 -31.38 -23.53 -7.56
C TYR A 363 -32.08 -22.94 -8.79
N THR A 364 -33.34 -22.56 -8.61
CA THR A 364 -34.10 -21.81 -9.60
C THR A 364 -34.20 -20.34 -9.18
N LEU A 365 -33.78 -19.44 -10.06
CA LEU A 365 -33.85 -17.99 -9.84
C LEU A 365 -35.27 -17.45 -10.11
N SER A 366 -35.54 -16.23 -9.64
CA SER A 366 -36.85 -15.58 -9.81
C SER A 366 -37.25 -15.32 -11.27
N ASN A 367 -36.27 -15.28 -12.18
CA ASN A 367 -36.49 -15.15 -13.62
C ASN A 367 -36.55 -16.51 -14.36
N GLY A 368 -36.54 -17.64 -13.63
CA GLY A 368 -36.61 -18.99 -14.19
C GLY A 368 -35.26 -19.60 -14.59
N ASN A 369 -34.17 -18.83 -14.57
CA ASN A 369 -32.82 -19.33 -14.83
C ASN A 369 -32.42 -20.37 -13.78
N GLN A 370 -31.60 -21.33 -14.20
CA GLN A 370 -31.13 -22.41 -13.34
C GLN A 370 -29.69 -22.13 -12.92
N VAL A 371 -29.36 -22.49 -11.69
CA VAL A 371 -28.02 -22.36 -11.13
C VAL A 371 -27.60 -23.72 -10.61
N PHE A 372 -26.45 -24.21 -11.03
CA PHE A 372 -25.82 -25.42 -10.50
C PHE A 372 -24.55 -25.06 -9.76
N ILE A 373 -24.44 -25.46 -8.51
CA ILE A 373 -23.19 -25.35 -7.75
C ILE A 373 -22.32 -26.56 -8.09
N ILE A 374 -21.08 -26.33 -8.48
CA ILE A 374 -20.15 -27.38 -8.91
C ILE A 374 -18.91 -27.46 -8.02
N SER A 375 -18.33 -28.65 -7.91
CA SER A 375 -17.21 -28.92 -7.00
C SER A 375 -15.85 -28.38 -7.46
N GLU A 376 -15.68 -28.13 -8.77
CA GLU A 376 -14.43 -27.67 -9.38
C GLU A 376 -14.67 -26.54 -10.39
N VAL A 377 -13.65 -25.74 -10.66
CA VAL A 377 -13.73 -24.69 -11.69
C VAL A 377 -13.50 -25.33 -13.06
N LEU A 378 -14.43 -25.15 -13.99
CA LEU A 378 -14.29 -25.72 -15.34
C LEU A 378 -13.17 -25.03 -16.12
N PHE A 379 -12.54 -25.80 -17.01
CA PHE A 379 -11.50 -25.34 -17.95
C PHE A 379 -10.21 -24.82 -17.26
N VAL A 380 -9.97 -25.23 -16.02
CA VAL A 380 -8.72 -24.95 -15.29
C VAL A 380 -8.01 -26.26 -15.01
N SER A 381 -6.78 -26.39 -15.50
CA SER A 381 -5.92 -27.57 -15.29
C SER A 381 -4.50 -27.14 -14.99
N GLU A 382 -3.70 -28.01 -14.38
CA GLU A 382 -2.31 -27.73 -14.03
C GLU A 382 -1.47 -27.31 -15.24
N ALA A 383 -1.70 -27.92 -16.41
CA ALA A 383 -1.03 -27.55 -17.66
C ALA A 383 -1.37 -26.11 -18.10
N VAL A 384 -2.64 -25.71 -17.96
CA VAL A 384 -3.09 -24.34 -18.26
C VAL A 384 -2.47 -23.35 -17.27
N VAL A 385 -2.47 -23.68 -15.98
CA VAL A 385 -1.88 -22.82 -14.93
C VAL A 385 -0.37 -22.68 -15.12
N SER A 386 0.35 -23.75 -15.44
CA SER A 386 1.78 -23.72 -15.74
C SER A 386 2.10 -22.82 -16.94
N LYS A 387 1.31 -22.92 -18.02
CA LYS A 387 1.45 -22.05 -19.18
C LYS A 387 1.17 -20.57 -18.84
N LEU A 388 0.11 -20.30 -18.07
CA LEU A 388 -0.20 -18.95 -17.62
C LEU A 388 0.91 -18.37 -16.76
N HIS A 389 1.46 -19.15 -15.83
CA HIS A 389 2.56 -18.74 -14.97
C HIS A 389 3.78 -18.35 -15.81
N GLN A 390 4.18 -19.16 -16.79
CA GLN A 390 5.29 -18.83 -17.69
C GLN A 390 5.08 -17.52 -18.47
N MET A 391 3.84 -17.24 -18.87
CA MET A 391 3.47 -16.02 -19.60
C MET A 391 3.31 -14.79 -18.68
N HIS A 392 3.05 -15.00 -17.39
CA HIS A 392 2.72 -13.96 -16.41
C HIS A 392 3.60 -14.06 -15.17
N LYS A 393 4.93 -14.11 -15.38
CA LYS A 393 5.92 -14.11 -14.28
C LYS A 393 5.78 -12.88 -13.37
N ASP A 394 5.30 -11.78 -13.92
CA ASP A 394 4.99 -10.57 -13.18
C ASP A 394 3.89 -10.76 -12.12
N LYS A 395 3.10 -11.84 -12.19
CA LYS A 395 2.01 -12.14 -11.24
C LYS A 395 2.37 -13.24 -10.24
N GLU A 396 3.61 -13.69 -10.21
CA GLU A 396 4.07 -14.64 -9.20
C GLU A 396 3.82 -14.10 -7.79
N THR A 397 3.43 -14.98 -6.89
CA THR A 397 3.22 -14.68 -5.48
C THR A 397 4.53 -14.86 -4.75
N PRO A 398 5.01 -13.84 -4.02
CA PRO A 398 6.26 -13.93 -3.28
C PRO A 398 6.16 -14.96 -2.15
N PRO A 399 7.26 -15.68 -1.84
CA PRO A 399 7.32 -16.45 -0.62
C PRO A 399 7.30 -15.53 0.61
N LEU A 400 6.81 -16.05 1.74
CA LEU A 400 6.80 -15.32 3.00
C LEU A 400 8.23 -14.99 3.44
N LEU A 401 8.51 -13.73 3.70
CA LEU A 401 9.78 -13.29 4.28
C LEU A 401 9.54 -12.53 5.58
N ALA A 402 10.21 -12.98 6.65
CA ALA A 402 10.29 -12.25 7.91
C ALA A 402 11.41 -11.19 7.91
N PHE A 403 12.37 -11.31 7.00
CA PHE A 403 13.59 -10.51 6.93
C PHE A 403 13.90 -10.11 5.47
N PRO A 404 14.69 -9.05 5.22
CA PRO A 404 15.20 -8.07 6.20
C PRO A 404 14.11 -7.13 6.78
N TRP A 405 13.03 -6.86 6.03
CA TRP A 405 11.98 -5.95 6.46
C TRP A 405 10.58 -6.51 6.20
N PHE A 406 9.99 -7.18 7.21
CA PHE A 406 8.65 -7.79 7.12
C PHE A 406 7.55 -6.86 6.55
N GLY A 407 7.57 -5.57 6.92
CA GLY A 407 6.60 -4.57 6.46
C GLY A 407 6.87 -3.99 5.06
N ALA A 408 8.01 -4.31 4.45
CA ALA A 408 8.47 -3.78 3.17
C ALA A 408 8.82 -4.95 2.23
N GLN A 409 7.81 -5.70 1.81
CA GLN A 409 7.98 -6.92 1.03
C GLN A 409 8.71 -6.66 -0.30
N PHE A 410 8.29 -5.65 -1.07
CA PHE A 410 8.97 -5.30 -2.32
C PHE A 410 10.45 -5.04 -2.10
N LEU A 411 10.79 -4.24 -1.08
CA LEU A 411 12.18 -3.90 -0.77
C LEU A 411 12.97 -5.15 -0.32
N SER A 412 12.38 -6.00 0.52
CA SER A 412 13.02 -7.24 1.00
C SER A 412 13.33 -8.22 -0.12
N HIS A 413 12.38 -8.47 -1.02
CA HIS A 413 12.61 -9.35 -2.18
C HIS A 413 13.57 -8.74 -3.20
N SER A 414 13.50 -7.41 -3.41
CA SER A 414 14.46 -6.71 -4.27
C SER A 414 15.88 -6.84 -3.71
N PHE A 415 16.05 -6.63 -2.40
CA PHE A 415 17.34 -6.77 -1.73
C PHE A 415 17.92 -8.17 -1.91
N LEU A 416 17.15 -9.23 -1.64
CA LEU A 416 17.63 -10.61 -1.80
C LEU A 416 17.95 -10.98 -3.26
N ALA A 417 17.20 -10.42 -4.22
CA ALA A 417 17.48 -10.62 -5.64
C ALA A 417 18.81 -9.94 -6.03
N LEU A 418 19.03 -8.71 -5.57
CA LEU A 418 20.23 -7.93 -5.85
C LEU A 418 21.47 -8.46 -5.12
N GLU A 419 21.32 -8.96 -3.89
CA GLU A 419 22.42 -9.50 -3.08
C GLU A 419 23.08 -10.72 -3.75
N ARG A 420 22.31 -11.48 -4.52
CA ARG A 420 22.80 -12.64 -5.29
C ARG A 420 23.54 -12.26 -6.57
N ASP A 421 23.49 -10.99 -6.98
CA ASP A 421 24.11 -10.50 -8.20
C ASP A 421 25.28 -9.54 -7.86
N SER A 422 26.48 -9.96 -8.26
CA SER A 422 27.73 -9.20 -8.05
C SER A 422 27.77 -7.80 -8.67
N ARG A 423 26.82 -7.45 -9.55
CA ARG A 423 26.71 -6.11 -10.14
C ARG A 423 26.12 -5.06 -9.20
N PHE A 424 25.59 -5.46 -8.03
CA PHE A 424 24.78 -4.60 -7.16
C PHE A 424 25.27 -4.56 -5.70
N THR A 425 26.56 -4.80 -5.47
CA THR A 425 27.13 -4.84 -4.11
C THR A 425 27.05 -3.50 -3.38
N GLN A 426 27.17 -2.37 -4.09
CA GLN A 426 27.13 -1.05 -3.49
C GLN A 426 25.71 -0.65 -3.11
N ILE A 427 24.74 -0.87 -4.00
CA ILE A 427 23.36 -0.54 -3.70
C ILE A 427 22.83 -1.39 -2.55
N THR A 428 23.13 -2.71 -2.50
CA THR A 428 22.68 -3.55 -1.37
C THR A 428 23.31 -3.13 -0.05
N ARG A 429 24.61 -2.82 -0.02
CA ARG A 429 25.27 -2.20 1.15
C ARG A 429 24.51 -0.97 1.64
N TYR A 430 24.13 -0.06 0.74
CA TYR A 430 23.41 1.15 1.13
C TYR A 430 21.95 0.92 1.52
N LEU A 431 21.24 0.00 0.88
CA LEU A 431 19.88 -0.37 1.29
C LEU A 431 19.89 -0.99 2.70
N ASN A 432 20.92 -1.75 3.05
CA ASN A 432 21.06 -2.36 4.38
C ASN A 432 21.37 -1.32 5.48
N ASN A 433 22.19 -0.31 5.16
CA ASN A 433 22.67 0.66 6.14
C ASN A 433 21.80 1.92 6.24
N ALA A 434 21.03 2.27 5.19
CA ALA A 434 20.11 3.39 5.20
C ALA A 434 18.71 2.92 5.65
N GLU A 435 18.14 3.56 6.68
CA GLU A 435 16.80 3.23 7.21
C GLU A 435 15.66 3.66 6.26
N ILE A 436 15.56 3.06 5.07
CA ILE A 436 14.58 3.44 4.04
C ILE A 436 13.29 2.62 4.07
N ALA A 437 13.30 1.46 4.75
CA ALA A 437 12.17 0.53 4.78
C ALA A 437 10.82 1.16 5.22
N PRO A 438 10.77 2.09 6.20
CA PRO A 438 9.52 2.76 6.57
C PRO A 438 8.86 3.54 5.42
N HIS A 439 9.67 3.99 4.45
CA HIS A 439 9.19 4.75 3.29
C HIS A 439 8.71 3.87 2.13
N ILE A 440 9.07 2.58 2.12
CA ILE A 440 8.79 1.62 1.05
C ILE A 440 8.00 0.44 1.62
N SER A 441 6.85 0.74 2.24
CA SER A 441 6.01 -0.27 2.87
C SER A 441 5.18 -1.05 1.84
N GLY A 442 5.06 -2.35 2.04
CA GLY A 442 4.24 -3.25 1.23
C GLY A 442 4.81 -3.53 -0.16
N ALA A 443 4.01 -3.22 -1.18
CA ALA A 443 4.17 -3.60 -2.58
C ALA A 443 3.81 -2.43 -3.51
N ASN A 444 3.78 -2.69 -4.82
CA ASN A 444 3.45 -1.77 -5.90
C ASN A 444 4.47 -0.63 -6.07
N TYR A 445 5.73 -0.99 -6.34
CA TYR A 445 6.81 -0.03 -6.57
C TYR A 445 7.58 -0.33 -7.86
N THR A 446 8.24 0.71 -8.35
CA THR A 446 9.28 0.61 -9.38
C THR A 446 10.58 1.08 -8.79
N PHE A 447 11.64 0.28 -8.92
CA PHE A 447 12.97 0.61 -8.43
C PHE A 447 13.96 0.72 -9.59
N PHE A 448 14.49 1.92 -9.80
CA PHE A 448 15.58 2.16 -10.74
C PHE A 448 16.90 1.88 -10.03
N VAL A 449 17.49 0.71 -10.30
CA VAL A 449 18.63 0.19 -9.54
C VAL A 449 19.94 0.57 -10.24
N PRO A 450 20.79 1.42 -9.63
CA PRO A 450 22.10 1.71 -10.18
C PRO A 450 23.03 0.48 -10.05
N GLU A 451 23.70 0.11 -11.14
CA GLU A 451 24.79 -0.87 -11.13
C GLU A 451 26.02 -0.33 -10.40
N ASP A 452 26.90 -1.20 -9.89
CA ASP A 452 28.14 -0.82 -9.20
C ASP A 452 29.04 0.11 -10.04
N LYS A 453 29.04 -0.06 -11.37
CA LYS A 453 29.74 0.83 -12.32
C LYS A 453 29.26 2.28 -12.24
N ALA A 454 27.98 2.51 -11.93
CA ALA A 454 27.43 3.85 -11.74
C ALA A 454 28.01 4.54 -10.49
N PHE A 455 28.24 3.77 -9.42
CA PHE A 455 28.87 4.25 -8.19
C PHE A 455 30.35 4.56 -8.41
N GLU A 456 31.08 3.66 -9.08
CA GLU A 456 32.50 3.87 -9.43
C GLU A 456 32.71 5.11 -10.30
N LYS A 457 31.86 5.32 -11.31
CA LYS A 457 31.91 6.47 -12.23
C LYS A 457 31.91 7.81 -11.52
N ILE A 458 31.19 7.93 -10.40
CA ILE A 458 31.06 9.16 -9.62
C ILE A 458 31.99 9.17 -8.40
N GLY A 459 32.57 8.04 -8.03
CA GLY A 459 33.37 7.88 -6.81
C GLY A 459 32.51 7.69 -5.55
N PHE A 460 31.25 7.26 -5.72
CA PHE A 460 30.34 7.01 -4.61
C PHE A 460 30.62 5.69 -3.90
N ASP A 461 31.29 4.75 -4.54
CA ASP A 461 31.81 3.49 -3.95
C ASP A 461 32.59 3.73 -2.65
N ARG A 462 33.23 4.89 -2.52
CA ARG A 462 34.06 5.29 -1.36
C ARG A 462 33.32 6.12 -0.31
N LEU A 463 32.04 6.44 -0.51
CA LEU A 463 31.28 7.18 0.49
C LEU A 463 31.13 6.33 1.75
N SER A 464 31.23 6.98 2.91
CA SER A 464 30.95 6.33 4.19
C SER A 464 29.47 6.06 4.35
N ASP A 465 29.14 5.01 5.10
CA ASP A 465 27.76 4.62 5.35
C ASP A 465 26.98 5.74 6.07
N ASP A 466 27.65 6.51 6.94
CA ASP A 466 27.06 7.69 7.62
C ASP A 466 26.54 8.76 6.65
N VAL A 467 27.25 8.99 5.53
CA VAL A 467 26.82 9.97 4.52
C VAL A 467 25.57 9.46 3.81
N MET A 468 25.49 8.16 3.55
CA MET A 468 24.35 7.53 2.91
C MET A 468 23.14 7.41 3.84
N ALA A 469 23.37 7.16 5.13
CA ALA A 469 22.35 7.16 6.18
C ALA A 469 21.90 8.58 6.59
N SER A 470 22.59 9.63 6.11
CA SER A 470 22.15 11.01 6.34
C SER A 470 20.81 11.30 5.66
N GLN A 471 20.11 12.36 6.10
CA GLN A 471 18.86 12.80 5.47
C GLN A 471 18.98 13.04 3.96
N ARG A 472 20.14 13.55 3.50
CA ARG A 472 20.39 13.76 2.05
C ARG A 472 20.61 12.44 1.33
N GLY A 473 21.30 11.49 1.95
CA GLY A 473 21.56 10.16 1.38
C GLY A 473 20.30 9.31 1.28
N ILE A 474 19.51 9.24 2.36
CA ILE A 474 18.19 8.60 2.37
C ILE A 474 17.30 9.20 1.27
N LYS A 475 17.22 10.53 1.17
CA LYS A 475 16.40 11.18 0.14
C LYS A 475 16.88 10.85 -1.28
N MET A 476 18.20 10.78 -1.52
CA MET A 476 18.76 10.37 -2.81
C MET A 476 18.39 8.91 -3.13
N LEU A 477 18.52 7.98 -2.18
CA LEU A 477 18.11 6.58 -2.36
C LEU A 477 16.60 6.49 -2.66
N LEU A 478 15.76 7.19 -1.92
CA LEU A 478 14.31 7.22 -2.15
C LEU A 478 13.92 7.80 -3.53
N ASN A 479 14.75 8.66 -4.13
CA ASN A 479 14.53 9.15 -5.49
C ASN A 479 14.77 8.08 -6.58
N HIS A 480 15.24 6.89 -6.22
CA HIS A 480 15.32 5.74 -7.12
C HIS A 480 14.03 4.91 -7.12
N PHE A 481 13.10 5.20 -6.21
CA PHE A 481 11.84 4.48 -6.11
C PHE A 481 10.69 5.35 -6.59
N VAL A 482 9.81 4.78 -7.40
CA VAL A 482 8.54 5.36 -7.81
C VAL A 482 7.42 4.52 -7.22
N ARG A 483 6.40 5.17 -6.68
CA ARG A 483 5.19 4.49 -6.21
C ARG A 483 4.34 4.12 -7.42
N GLY A 484 3.95 2.85 -7.50
CA GLY A 484 3.33 2.26 -8.67
C GLY A 484 4.30 1.35 -9.42
N ARG A 485 3.77 0.24 -9.90
CA ARG A 485 4.48 -0.73 -10.72
C ARG A 485 4.39 -0.33 -12.19
N LEU A 486 5.53 0.07 -12.76
CA LEU A 486 5.66 0.47 -14.14
C LEU A 486 6.17 -0.72 -14.98
N TYR A 487 5.56 -0.88 -16.15
CA TYR A 487 5.99 -1.77 -17.22
C TYR A 487 6.66 -0.96 -18.33
N ASN A 488 7.34 -1.64 -19.25
CA ASN A 488 7.93 -1.04 -20.44
C ASN A 488 6.89 -0.25 -21.25
N ARG A 489 5.62 -0.70 -21.28
CA ARG A 489 4.52 0.03 -21.95
C ARG A 489 4.15 1.37 -21.28
N ASP A 490 4.49 1.53 -20.02
CA ASP A 490 4.22 2.74 -19.22
C ASP A 490 5.39 3.72 -19.29
N LEU A 491 6.61 3.26 -19.64
CA LEU A 491 7.76 4.13 -19.82
C LEU A 491 7.72 4.87 -21.16
N ARG A 492 6.68 5.65 -21.43
CA ARG A 492 6.50 6.37 -22.71
C ARG A 492 7.42 7.59 -22.78
N ASP A 493 7.70 8.05 -24.00
CA ASP A 493 8.56 9.21 -24.20
C ASP A 493 7.96 10.48 -23.56
N ASN A 494 8.80 11.25 -22.87
CA ASN A 494 8.46 12.44 -22.08
C ASN A 494 7.53 12.21 -20.88
N GLU A 495 7.25 10.96 -20.50
CA GLU A 495 6.48 10.68 -19.29
C GLU A 495 7.27 11.05 -18.03
N VAL A 496 6.59 11.57 -17.01
CA VAL A 496 7.22 12.04 -15.78
C VAL A 496 6.54 11.38 -14.60
N PHE A 497 7.33 10.75 -13.74
CA PHE A 497 6.85 10.11 -12.52
C PHE A 497 7.43 10.78 -11.28
N GLU A 498 6.63 10.89 -10.23
CA GLU A 498 7.08 11.34 -8.92
C GLU A 498 7.74 10.17 -8.16
N THR A 499 8.87 10.46 -7.55
CA THR A 499 9.66 9.50 -6.77
C THR A 499 9.31 9.62 -5.28
N ILE A 500 9.56 8.58 -4.49
CA ILE A 500 9.28 8.59 -3.05
C ILE A 500 10.10 9.67 -2.32
N GLY A 501 11.29 9.99 -2.82
CA GLY A 501 12.13 11.05 -2.27
C GLY A 501 11.64 12.48 -2.60
N GLY A 502 10.51 12.62 -3.31
CA GLY A 502 9.92 13.90 -3.69
C GLY A 502 10.59 14.57 -4.91
N GLY A 503 11.47 13.86 -5.61
CA GLY A 503 11.95 14.26 -6.94
C GLY A 503 11.05 13.73 -8.07
N HIS A 504 11.37 14.09 -9.30
CA HIS A 504 10.76 13.56 -10.52
C HIS A 504 11.75 12.77 -11.39
N VAL A 505 11.28 11.73 -12.04
CA VAL A 505 12.01 11.02 -13.10
C VAL A 505 11.30 11.22 -14.42
N LYS A 506 12.04 11.71 -15.41
CA LYS A 506 11.57 11.90 -16.78
C LYS A 506 12.06 10.74 -17.64
N ILE A 507 11.14 10.11 -18.37
CA ILE A 507 11.47 9.10 -19.36
C ILE A 507 11.79 9.78 -20.68
N THR A 508 12.89 9.36 -21.30
CA THR A 508 13.27 9.76 -22.65
C THR A 508 13.51 8.52 -23.48
N ARG A 509 12.78 8.37 -24.58
CA ARG A 509 13.05 7.34 -25.59
C ARG A 509 13.70 8.01 -26.78
N ASN A 510 14.90 7.58 -27.13
CA ASN A 510 15.63 8.18 -28.24
C ASN A 510 15.03 7.70 -29.56
N PRO A 511 14.42 8.57 -30.40
CA PRO A 511 13.86 8.17 -31.68
C PRO A 511 15.02 7.82 -32.63
N GLY A 512 15.40 6.54 -32.66
CA GLY A 512 16.53 6.03 -33.45
C GLY A 512 17.43 5.03 -32.72
N SER A 513 17.26 4.86 -31.40
CA SER A 513 17.87 3.76 -30.65
C SER A 513 16.81 3.02 -29.83
N ASN A 514 17.06 1.75 -29.54
CA ASN A 514 16.18 0.97 -28.66
C ASN A 514 16.41 1.28 -27.17
N TYR A 515 17.13 2.37 -26.86
CA TYR A 515 17.49 2.72 -25.50
C TYR A 515 16.46 3.67 -24.88
N THR A 516 16.01 3.33 -23.68
CA THR A 516 15.18 4.17 -22.82
C THR A 516 16.05 4.71 -21.69
N SER A 517 15.92 6.01 -21.42
CA SER A 517 16.65 6.67 -20.34
C SER A 517 15.67 7.25 -19.31
N VAL A 518 16.10 7.26 -18.06
CA VAL A 518 15.42 7.81 -16.90
C VAL A 518 16.27 8.97 -16.40
N ASN A 519 15.78 10.19 -16.59
CA ASN A 519 16.59 11.40 -16.54
C ASN A 519 17.83 11.27 -17.45
N ASN A 520 19.03 11.21 -16.85
CA ASN A 520 20.29 11.07 -17.55
C ASN A 520 20.87 9.65 -17.48
N ALA A 521 20.19 8.72 -16.81
CA ALA A 521 20.62 7.34 -16.65
C ALA A 521 19.98 6.47 -17.74
N GLN A 522 20.77 5.66 -18.43
CA GLN A 522 20.27 4.69 -19.41
C GLN A 522 19.83 3.42 -18.69
N ILE A 523 18.68 2.87 -19.10
CA ILE A 523 18.24 1.56 -18.63
C ILE A 523 19.07 0.48 -19.34
N THR A 524 19.82 -0.31 -18.57
CA THR A 524 20.65 -1.42 -19.05
C THR A 524 19.87 -2.74 -19.11
N GLU A 525 18.96 -2.95 -18.15
CA GLU A 525 18.08 -4.12 -18.08
C GLU A 525 16.68 -3.67 -17.68
N SER A 526 15.66 -4.13 -18.40
CA SER A 526 14.27 -3.67 -18.23
C SER A 526 13.36 -4.77 -17.71
N GLU A 527 12.30 -4.39 -17.00
CA GLU A 527 11.24 -5.30 -16.53
C GLU A 527 11.75 -6.51 -15.73
N VAL A 528 12.69 -6.29 -14.81
CA VAL A 528 13.08 -7.31 -13.85
C VAL A 528 12.01 -7.41 -12.78
N PHE A 529 11.12 -8.40 -12.89
CA PHE A 529 9.97 -8.53 -12.00
C PHE A 529 10.37 -9.01 -10.60
N VAL A 530 9.86 -8.32 -9.59
CA VAL A 530 9.95 -8.74 -8.18
C VAL A 530 8.59 -9.29 -7.81
N TYR A 531 8.30 -10.53 -8.23
CA TYR A 531 6.98 -11.17 -8.06
C TYR A 531 5.84 -10.23 -8.52
N ASN A 532 4.67 -10.31 -7.90
CA ASN A 532 3.58 -9.33 -8.02
C ASN A 532 3.81 -8.05 -7.19
N LEU A 533 4.97 -7.91 -6.55
CA LEU A 533 5.27 -6.80 -5.64
C LEU A 533 5.76 -5.54 -6.36
N GLY A 534 6.38 -5.69 -7.53
CA GLY A 534 6.88 -4.53 -8.27
C GLY A 534 7.81 -4.89 -9.43
N THR A 535 8.54 -3.89 -9.90
CA THR A 535 9.46 -4.01 -11.05
C THR A 535 10.77 -3.28 -10.75
N MET A 536 11.89 -3.88 -11.15
CA MET A 536 13.20 -3.22 -11.17
C MET A 536 13.61 -2.88 -12.61
N TYR A 537 14.30 -1.76 -12.76
CA TYR A 537 14.99 -1.37 -13.98
C TYR A 537 16.44 -1.06 -13.62
N TYR A 538 17.39 -1.76 -14.23
CA TYR A 538 18.81 -1.53 -13.95
C TYR A 538 19.28 -0.34 -14.77
N ILE A 539 20.08 0.52 -14.15
CA ILE A 539 20.52 1.78 -14.75
C ILE A 539 22.04 1.98 -14.58
N ASP A 540 22.63 2.71 -15.52
CA ASP A 540 24.09 2.95 -15.60
C ASP A 540 24.57 4.24 -14.90
N ASP A 541 23.66 4.98 -14.26
CA ASP A 541 23.97 6.22 -13.53
C ASP A 541 23.11 6.33 -12.25
N ILE A 542 23.54 7.14 -11.29
CA ILE A 542 22.83 7.35 -10.02
C ILE A 542 21.90 8.54 -10.15
N LEU A 543 20.61 8.31 -9.90
CA LEU A 543 19.61 9.36 -9.88
C LEU A 543 19.88 10.31 -8.70
N TYR A 544 19.79 11.61 -8.96
CA TYR A 544 20.01 12.66 -7.95
C TYR A 544 21.40 12.66 -7.31
N SER A 545 22.42 12.12 -7.98
CA SER A 545 23.81 12.09 -7.47
C SER A 545 24.35 13.46 -7.02
N HIS A 546 23.91 14.56 -7.63
CA HIS A 546 24.29 15.92 -7.22
C HIS A 546 24.00 16.23 -5.73
N MET A 547 23.08 15.51 -5.10
CA MET A 547 22.74 15.69 -3.68
C MET A 547 23.90 15.35 -2.73
N LEU A 548 24.87 14.53 -3.14
CA LEU A 548 25.99 14.10 -2.29
C LEU A 548 27.38 14.42 -2.87
N ARG A 549 27.47 15.06 -4.05
CA ARG A 549 28.76 15.34 -4.73
C ARG A 549 29.76 16.11 -3.87
N ASP A 550 29.29 16.97 -2.96
CA ASP A 550 30.15 17.76 -2.06
C ASP A 550 30.94 16.90 -1.05
N HIS A 551 30.52 15.66 -0.80
CA HIS A 551 31.20 14.75 0.13
C HIS A 551 32.44 14.09 -0.49
N ILE A 552 32.49 13.98 -1.82
CA ILE A 552 33.68 13.46 -2.52
C ILE A 552 34.81 14.50 -2.50
N THR A 553 34.49 15.77 -2.76
CA THR A 553 35.49 16.86 -2.90
C THR A 553 36.16 17.24 -1.58
N LYS A 554 35.49 17.00 -0.44
CA LYS A 554 36.07 17.22 0.90
C LYS A 554 36.99 16.08 1.33
N SER A 555 36.65 14.83 0.99
CA SER A 555 37.46 13.65 1.33
C SER A 555 38.84 13.66 0.64
N THR A 556 38.96 14.34 -0.51
CA THR A 556 40.25 14.50 -1.22
C THR A 556 41.15 15.60 -0.66
N LYS A 557 40.63 16.56 0.12
CA LYS A 557 41.40 17.71 0.63
C LYS A 557 42.07 17.49 1.99
N THR A 558 41.83 16.38 2.68
CA THR A 558 42.36 16.12 4.04
C THR A 558 43.70 15.36 4.09
N ARG A 559 44.44 15.22 2.97
CA ARG A 559 45.72 14.47 2.95
C ARG A 559 46.97 15.18 2.41
N SER A 560 46.92 16.47 2.11
CA SER A 560 48.13 17.22 1.76
C SER A 560 48.08 18.61 2.38
N ASP A 561 48.71 18.76 3.56
CA ASP A 561 49.50 19.94 3.93
C ASP A 561 49.92 19.86 5.39
N ARG A 562 51.19 19.48 5.61
CA ARG A 562 52.02 19.88 6.75
C ARG A 562 53.47 19.50 6.43
N ASN A 563 54.18 20.40 5.75
CA ASN A 563 55.64 20.36 5.68
C ASN A 563 56.23 21.78 5.73
N GLY A 564 57.15 21.98 6.67
CA GLY A 564 57.99 23.17 6.91
C GLY A 564 58.72 22.92 8.24
N GLY A 565 60.00 22.51 8.25
CA GLY A 565 61.25 23.30 8.09
C GLY A 565 61.77 23.66 9.51
N GLU A 566 62.91 23.22 10.06
CA GLU A 566 64.36 23.47 9.82
C GLU A 566 65.17 22.56 10.80
N ALA A 567 66.25 21.84 10.43
CA ALA A 567 67.70 22.16 10.30
C ALA A 567 68.62 21.93 11.55
N GLY A 568 69.64 21.06 11.40
CA GLY A 568 70.91 20.93 12.18
C GLY A 568 70.87 20.01 13.43
N GLY A 569 71.80 19.09 13.75
CA GLY A 569 73.13 18.70 13.29
C GLY A 569 74.04 18.42 14.51
N GLY A 570 74.62 17.20 14.64
CA GLY A 570 75.74 16.89 15.57
C GLY A 570 75.48 15.81 16.65
N GLY A 571 76.30 14.75 16.72
CA GLY A 571 76.03 13.52 17.50
C GLY A 571 76.94 13.25 18.72
N SER A 572 76.54 12.27 19.55
CA SER A 572 77.37 11.15 20.09
C SER A 572 76.72 10.42 21.29
N ARG A 573 76.37 9.13 21.05
CA ARG A 573 76.57 7.90 21.85
C ARG A 573 76.23 7.81 23.35
N SER A 574 75.25 6.95 23.68
CA SER A 574 75.30 5.88 24.73
C SER A 574 73.97 5.08 24.74
N THR A 575 73.94 3.89 24.12
CA THR A 575 73.73 2.56 24.72
C THR A 575 72.61 2.43 25.77
N ILE A 576 71.48 1.82 25.39
CA ILE A 576 70.96 0.52 25.87
C ILE A 576 69.60 0.27 25.17
N ARG A 577 69.50 -0.87 24.48
CA ARG A 577 68.31 -1.49 23.87
C ARG A 577 67.89 -2.66 24.79
N PRO A 578 66.65 -3.22 24.77
CA PRO A 578 66.11 -3.80 23.52
C PRO A 578 64.56 -3.72 23.39
N SER A 579 64.03 -3.46 22.18
CA SER A 579 63.60 -4.42 21.12
C SER A 579 62.16 -4.90 21.30
N ASP A 580 61.33 -5.11 20.30
CA ASP A 580 61.30 -4.74 18.88
C ASP A 580 59.87 -5.13 18.40
N VAL A 581 59.38 -4.42 17.41
CA VAL A 581 58.21 -4.73 16.59
C VAL A 581 58.67 -5.55 15.38
N GLU A 582 57.90 -6.55 14.93
CA GLU A 582 57.63 -6.94 13.51
C GLU A 582 56.87 -8.28 13.53
N ILE A 583 55.66 -8.46 12.95
CA ILE A 583 55.21 -8.43 11.54
C ILE A 583 55.69 -9.63 10.70
N VAL A 584 54.75 -10.60 10.52
CA VAL A 584 54.31 -11.32 9.27
C VAL A 584 55.32 -12.34 8.67
N PRO A 585 54.94 -13.55 8.14
CA PRO A 585 53.93 -13.76 7.07
C PRO A 585 53.11 -15.09 7.03
N ASN A 586 52.15 -15.08 6.09
CA ASN A 586 51.40 -16.22 5.53
C ASN A 586 52.30 -17.14 4.66
N GLU A 587 52.02 -18.45 4.67
CA GLU A 587 52.06 -19.46 3.55
C GLU A 587 51.95 -20.87 4.18
N PHE A 588 50.82 -21.59 4.01
CA PHE A 588 50.47 -22.62 3.01
C PHE A 588 51.03 -24.04 3.27
N GLU A 589 50.15 -25.03 3.02
CA GLU A 589 50.35 -26.51 2.93
C GLU A 589 50.49 -27.28 4.25
N SER A 590 50.07 -28.54 4.44
CA SER A 590 49.09 -29.48 3.87
C SER A 590 49.29 -30.82 4.62
N GLU A 591 48.23 -31.61 4.78
CA GLU A 591 48.22 -33.08 4.97
C GLU A 591 48.42 -33.76 6.35
N HIS A 592 47.32 -34.42 6.75
CA HIS A 592 47.13 -35.84 7.10
C HIS A 592 47.67 -36.50 8.39
N ASN A 593 46.73 -37.32 8.92
CA ASN A 593 46.79 -38.44 9.86
C ASN A 593 47.01 -38.11 11.34
N GLY A 594 46.26 -38.68 12.29
CA GLY A 594 45.26 -39.76 12.25
C GLY A 594 45.19 -40.43 13.63
N GLY A 595 43.96 -40.71 14.09
CA GLY A 595 43.64 -41.60 15.22
C GLY A 595 44.00 -41.05 16.61
N ASP A 596 43.37 -41.43 17.72
CA ASP A 596 42.28 -42.35 18.04
C ASP A 596 42.18 -42.21 19.57
N TYR A 597 41.02 -42.00 20.18
CA TYR A 597 40.71 -42.40 21.57
C TYR A 597 39.22 -42.17 21.84
N ALA A 598 38.46 -43.25 21.71
CA ALA A 598 37.13 -43.39 22.27
C ALA A 598 37.20 -43.61 23.79
N ILE A 599 36.36 -42.91 24.57
CA ILE A 599 35.78 -43.42 25.82
C ILE A 599 34.32 -42.97 25.91
N HIS A 600 33.46 -43.98 26.13
CA HIS A 600 32.02 -43.99 26.32
C HIS A 600 31.54 -43.43 27.68
N GLY A 601 30.24 -43.11 27.74
CA GLY A 601 29.42 -43.09 28.96
C GLY A 601 28.76 -41.71 29.18
N ASP A 602 27.67 -41.40 28.47
CA ASP A 602 26.27 -41.70 28.84
C ASP A 602 25.72 -40.62 29.80
N ASP A 603 24.78 -39.81 29.28
CA ASP A 603 23.44 -39.56 29.86
C ASP A 603 22.72 -38.42 29.10
N GLU A 604 21.80 -38.84 28.21
CA GLU A 604 20.41 -38.38 27.96
C GLU A 604 19.98 -36.99 28.51
N ASP A 605 19.22 -36.09 27.87
CA ASP A 605 18.38 -36.11 26.67
C ASP A 605 17.87 -34.67 26.36
N PHE A 606 17.38 -34.48 25.12
CA PHE A 606 16.56 -33.38 24.55
C PHE A 606 17.27 -32.21 23.82
N GLU A 607 17.58 -32.43 22.53
CA GLU A 607 17.54 -31.39 21.50
C GLU A 607 16.30 -31.58 20.58
N ASP A 608 15.49 -30.52 20.45
CA ASP A 608 14.49 -30.40 19.39
C ASP A 608 15.18 -29.88 18.11
N GLU A 609 15.57 -30.82 17.25
CA GLU A 609 16.13 -30.55 15.93
C GLU A 609 15.02 -30.04 14.97
N ILE A 610 15.13 -28.79 14.51
CA ILE A 610 14.29 -28.22 13.46
C ILE A 610 14.69 -28.87 12.12
N ILE A 611 13.96 -29.89 11.72
CA ILE A 611 14.11 -30.54 10.40
C ILE A 611 13.63 -29.58 9.31
N THR A 612 14.57 -28.93 8.62
CA THR A 612 14.34 -28.37 7.28
C THR A 612 14.29 -29.53 6.27
N PRO A 613 13.23 -29.70 5.46
CA PRO A 613 13.23 -30.73 4.42
C PRO A 613 14.20 -30.35 3.29
N LYS A 614 15.20 -31.22 3.06
CA LYS A 614 16.07 -31.17 1.89
C LYS A 614 15.23 -31.34 0.61
N ALA A 615 15.36 -30.40 -0.31
CA ALA A 615 14.79 -30.51 -1.65
C ALA A 615 15.35 -31.75 -2.37
N LEU A 616 14.45 -32.57 -2.93
CA LEU A 616 14.81 -33.71 -3.77
C LEU A 616 15.37 -33.21 -5.12
N PRO A 617 16.40 -33.88 -5.69
CA PRO A 617 16.95 -33.51 -6.98
C PRO A 617 15.99 -33.84 -8.13
N VAL A 618 15.76 -32.86 -9.01
CA VAL A 618 14.95 -33.00 -10.23
C VAL A 618 15.74 -33.80 -11.27
N GLN A 619 15.25 -34.99 -11.63
CA GLN A 619 15.73 -35.73 -12.80
C GLN A 619 15.18 -35.09 -14.08
N ILE A 620 16.07 -34.54 -14.91
CA ILE A 620 15.76 -34.07 -16.25
C ILE A 620 15.66 -35.30 -17.16
N TYR A 621 14.46 -35.61 -17.65
CA TYR A 621 14.28 -36.57 -18.74
C TYR A 621 14.43 -35.83 -20.07
N GLU A 622 15.55 -36.04 -20.76
CA GLU A 622 15.68 -35.70 -22.19
C GLU A 622 14.85 -36.69 -23.02
N LEU A 623 13.95 -36.17 -23.85
CA LEU A 623 13.24 -36.97 -24.86
C LEU A 623 14.19 -37.30 -26.03
N PRO A 624 14.15 -38.52 -26.58
CA PRO A 624 14.98 -38.87 -27.74
C PRO A 624 14.48 -38.17 -29.02
N LYS A 625 15.45 -37.84 -29.87
CA LYS A 625 15.31 -37.07 -31.12
C LYS A 625 14.30 -37.63 -32.13
#